data_AF-A0A7S3TB33-F1
#
_entry.id   AF-A0A7S3TB33-F1
#
_cell.length_a   1.000
_cell.length_b   1.000
_cell.length_c   1.000
_cell.angle_alpha   90.00
_cell.angle_beta   90.00
_cell.angle_gamma   90.00
#
_symmetry.space_group_name_H-M   'P 1'
#
loop_
_entity.id
_entity.type
_entity.pdbx_description
1 polymer ?
#
loop_
_entity_poly.entity_id
_entity_poly.type
_entity_poly.pdbx_seq_one_letter_code
_entity_poly.pdbx_strand_id
1 'polypeptide(L)'
;GRGGGGGGGGGGAEALAATAAAAGLATKRLHDEEVQEAALRQADPVADLALRVVRWAEDGAREKPRPLPLPVTHRSTAFRLAVGEAAAHGLPSSLDPDAPAREGRRLDVEDEEEEAALLRTVWLMVRCGRVAEAQQLCRQCGQPWRAATLGGGEPWRYDSAAGGWVGNPDRPLWRSACGAIARRALQRPEVPASAHEAAAYASLASDASLLHAVLPVCGGWEDEVWARLKPTVGKHIAEQQRRLSDGQPLRHEHALPLQRVLELLDAAAEGGAAAEAATEAEEEETVVAKAVDFAAVAAAAASEAE
;
A
#
# COMPACT_ATOMS: atom_id res chain seq x y z
N GLY A 1 -15.20 -5.20 -56.08
CA GLY A 1 -13.92 -5.92 -55.88
C GLY A 1 -13.50 -5.77 -54.43
N ARG A 2 -13.04 -6.88 -53.85
CA ARG A 2 -12.24 -7.14 -52.61
C ARG A 2 -11.58 -5.88 -51.98
N GLY A 3 -11.48 -5.64 -50.67
CA GLY A 3 -11.52 -6.48 -49.46
C GLY A 3 -10.12 -6.59 -48.80
N GLY A 4 -9.99 -6.19 -47.52
CA GLY A 4 -8.84 -6.41 -46.58
C GLY A 4 -8.38 -5.09 -45.90
N GLY A 5 -8.29 -4.86 -44.58
CA GLY A 5 -8.05 -5.71 -43.38
C GLY A 5 -6.54 -5.76 -43.08
N GLY A 6 -5.92 -5.51 -41.91
CA GLY A 6 -6.27 -5.14 -40.53
C GLY A 6 -4.98 -5.19 -39.66
N GLY A 7 -5.05 -4.75 -38.39
CA GLY A 7 -4.25 -5.24 -37.24
C GLY A 7 -2.76 -4.86 -37.12
N GLY A 8 -2.41 -3.99 -36.16
CA GLY A 8 -1.02 -3.70 -35.78
C GLY A 8 -0.91 -3.28 -34.31
N GLY A 9 -0.89 -4.25 -33.40
CA GLY A 9 -0.72 -4.02 -31.96
C GLY A 9 -0.12 -5.19 -31.16
N GLY A 10 -0.07 -6.40 -31.74
CA GLY A 10 0.44 -7.61 -31.05
C GLY A 10 1.95 -7.84 -31.11
N GLY A 11 2.68 -7.16 -32.00
CA GLY A 11 4.08 -7.52 -32.31
C GLY A 11 5.12 -7.16 -31.23
N GLY A 12 4.84 -6.18 -30.37
CA GLY A 12 5.79 -5.75 -29.34
C GLY A 12 5.95 -6.77 -28.20
N ALA A 13 4.85 -7.35 -27.75
CA ALA A 13 4.84 -8.35 -26.68
C ALA A 13 5.48 -9.68 -27.11
N GLU A 14 5.23 -10.11 -28.35
CA GLU A 14 5.85 -11.32 -28.92
C GLU A 14 7.37 -11.15 -29.14
N ALA A 15 7.81 -9.97 -29.59
CA ALA A 15 9.23 -9.66 -29.77
C ALA A 15 10.00 -9.60 -28.43
N LEU A 16 9.37 -9.07 -27.38
CA LEU A 16 9.94 -9.02 -26.01
C LEU A 16 10.04 -10.43 -25.40
N ALA A 17 9.03 -11.28 -25.59
CA ALA A 17 9.07 -12.67 -25.15
C ALA A 17 10.19 -13.47 -25.85
N ALA A 18 10.42 -13.22 -27.13
CA ALA A 18 11.48 -13.88 -27.90
C ALA A 18 12.89 -13.51 -27.41
N THR A 19 13.10 -12.25 -26.99
CA THR A 19 14.42 -11.75 -26.58
C THR A 19 14.85 -12.29 -25.22
N ALA A 20 13.92 -12.40 -24.27
CA ALA A 20 14.20 -12.97 -22.95
C ALA A 20 14.37 -14.51 -23.00
N ALA A 21 13.68 -15.20 -23.91
CA ALA A 21 13.86 -16.64 -24.14
C ALA A 21 15.26 -16.97 -24.72
N ALA A 22 15.81 -16.10 -25.57
CA ALA A 22 17.15 -16.26 -26.13
C ALA A 22 18.28 -16.15 -25.08
N ALA A 23 18.01 -15.53 -23.92
CA ALA A 23 18.95 -15.39 -22.81
C ALA A 23 18.89 -16.54 -21.79
N GLY A 24 18.09 -17.59 -22.03
CA GLY A 24 17.93 -18.73 -21.12
C GLY A 24 17.20 -18.38 -19.81
N LEU A 25 16.63 -17.19 -19.70
CA LEU A 25 15.74 -16.80 -18.62
C LEU A 25 14.37 -17.43 -18.89
N ALA A 26 13.83 -18.17 -17.94
CA ALA A 26 12.48 -18.72 -18.04
C ALA A 26 11.49 -17.56 -18.20
N THR A 27 11.07 -17.28 -19.42
CA THR A 27 10.05 -16.27 -19.71
C THR A 27 8.72 -16.77 -19.18
N LYS A 28 8.41 -16.47 -17.92
CA LYS A 28 7.03 -16.44 -17.46
C LYS A 28 6.28 -15.55 -18.45
N ARG A 29 5.31 -16.14 -19.15
CA ARG A 29 4.47 -15.45 -20.13
C ARG A 29 3.87 -14.21 -19.45
N LEU A 30 4.19 -13.03 -20.00
CA LEU A 30 3.84 -11.70 -19.51
C LEU A 30 4.17 -11.47 -18.02
N HIS A 31 5.42 -11.12 -17.71
CA HIS A 31 5.82 -10.69 -16.35
C HIS A 31 5.53 -9.19 -16.09
N ASP A 32 5.05 -8.44 -17.08
CA ASP A 32 4.69 -7.04 -16.88
C ASP A 32 3.39 -6.94 -16.06
N GLU A 33 3.52 -6.58 -14.79
CA GLU A 33 2.42 -6.51 -13.83
C GLU A 33 1.38 -5.45 -14.20
N GLU A 34 1.75 -4.37 -14.91
CA GLU A 34 0.78 -3.38 -15.38
C GLU A 34 -0.09 -3.96 -16.49
N VAL A 35 0.52 -4.69 -17.43
CA VAL A 35 -0.22 -5.40 -18.48
C VAL A 35 -1.13 -6.46 -17.88
N GLN A 36 -0.65 -7.21 -16.88
CA GLN A 36 -1.44 -8.21 -16.17
C GLN A 36 -2.62 -7.58 -15.42
N GLU A 37 -2.41 -6.46 -14.73
CA GLU A 37 -3.47 -5.75 -14.02
C GLU A 37 -4.51 -5.18 -14.99
N ALA A 38 -4.08 -4.62 -16.13
CA ALA A 38 -4.99 -4.14 -17.17
C ALA A 38 -5.81 -5.27 -17.80
N ALA A 39 -5.18 -6.42 -18.09
CA ALA A 39 -5.87 -7.60 -18.59
C ALA A 39 -6.88 -8.15 -17.56
N LEU A 40 -6.50 -8.16 -16.28
CA LEU A 40 -7.39 -8.58 -15.19
C LEU A 40 -8.62 -7.66 -15.09
N ARG A 41 -8.44 -6.34 -15.13
CA ARG A 41 -9.57 -5.39 -15.11
C ARG A 41 -10.55 -5.60 -16.26
N GLN A 42 -10.04 -5.94 -17.44
CA GLN A 42 -10.89 -6.19 -18.62
C GLN A 42 -11.63 -7.53 -18.53
N ALA A 43 -11.00 -8.54 -17.92
CA ALA A 43 -11.50 -9.91 -17.90
C ALA A 43 -12.32 -10.26 -16.65
N ASP A 44 -12.23 -9.46 -15.58
CA ASP A 44 -12.94 -9.67 -14.31
C ASP A 44 -13.53 -8.35 -13.77
N PRO A 45 -14.83 -8.10 -14.03
CA PRO A 45 -15.52 -6.90 -13.55
C PRO A 45 -15.52 -6.77 -12.02
N VAL A 46 -15.44 -7.88 -11.28
CA VAL A 46 -15.42 -7.86 -9.81
C VAL A 46 -14.06 -7.44 -9.29
N ALA A 47 -12.98 -7.93 -9.89
CA ALA A 47 -11.63 -7.48 -9.60
C ALA A 47 -11.46 -5.98 -9.90
N ASP A 48 -11.99 -5.51 -11.03
CA ASP A 48 -11.97 -4.10 -11.42
C ASP A 48 -12.75 -3.21 -10.44
N LEU A 49 -13.96 -3.64 -10.06
CA LEU A 49 -14.76 -2.99 -9.02
C LEU A 49 -14.02 -2.92 -7.69
N ALA A 50 -13.43 -4.02 -7.23
CA ALA A 50 -12.70 -4.08 -5.97
C ALA A 50 -11.51 -3.11 -5.93
N LEU A 51 -10.75 -3.00 -7.03
CA LEU A 51 -9.68 -2.02 -7.19
C LEU A 51 -10.22 -0.58 -7.11
N ARG A 52 -11.37 -0.30 -7.73
CA ARG A 52 -12.04 1.00 -7.64
C ARG A 52 -12.50 1.33 -6.22
N VAL A 53 -13.01 0.36 -5.46
CA VAL A 53 -13.41 0.57 -4.04
C VAL A 53 -12.21 1.00 -3.21
N VAL A 54 -11.09 0.29 -3.33
CA VAL A 54 -9.87 0.64 -2.57
C VAL A 54 -9.43 2.05 -2.92
N ARG A 55 -9.39 2.40 -4.21
CA ARG A 55 -9.04 3.75 -4.67
C ARG A 55 -10.01 4.81 -4.15
N TRP A 56 -11.32 4.55 -4.21
CA TRP A 56 -12.34 5.44 -3.66
C TRP A 56 -12.10 5.66 -2.15
N ALA A 57 -11.80 4.61 -1.40
CA ALA A 57 -11.51 4.72 0.02
C ALA A 57 -10.21 5.48 0.30
N GLU A 58 -9.19 5.36 -0.55
CA GLU A 58 -7.94 6.16 -0.51
C GLU A 58 -8.21 7.64 -0.78
N ASP A 59 -8.95 7.95 -1.83
CA ASP A 59 -9.35 9.31 -2.19
C ASP A 59 -10.24 9.95 -1.11
N GLY A 60 -11.09 9.13 -0.48
CA GLY A 60 -12.02 9.50 0.59
C GLY A 60 -11.43 9.59 2.00
N ALA A 61 -10.11 9.38 2.20
CA ALA A 61 -9.51 9.49 3.54
C ALA A 61 -9.81 10.86 4.17
N ARG A 62 -10.43 10.88 5.37
CA ARG A 62 -10.85 12.10 6.08
C ARG A 62 -9.66 12.99 6.40
N GLU A 63 -8.62 12.42 7.02
CA GLU A 63 -7.40 13.15 7.30
C GLU A 63 -6.45 13.11 6.09
N LYS A 64 -5.96 14.28 5.68
CA LYS A 64 -4.95 14.41 4.62
C LYS A 64 -3.58 14.74 5.20
N PRO A 65 -2.48 14.22 4.61
CA PRO A 65 -1.14 14.53 5.06
C PRO A 65 -0.85 16.03 4.95
N ARG A 66 -0.35 16.62 6.03
CA ARG A 66 0.08 18.02 6.06
C ARG A 66 1.57 18.11 5.70
N PRO A 67 2.01 19.20 5.03
CA PRO A 67 3.43 19.44 4.81
C PRO A 67 4.19 19.49 6.14
N LEU A 68 5.36 18.86 6.20
CA LEU A 68 6.26 18.92 7.35
C LEU A 68 7.28 20.07 7.18
N PRO A 69 7.65 20.77 8.25
CA PRO A 69 8.76 21.71 8.23
C PRO A 69 10.09 20.94 8.34
N LEU A 70 10.58 20.40 7.21
CA LEU A 70 11.70 19.43 7.13
C LEU A 70 13.03 20.03 7.63
N PRO A 71 13.75 19.38 8.57
CA PRO A 71 14.70 18.31 8.25
C PRO A 71 14.56 17.07 9.17
N VAL A 72 14.81 15.84 8.69
CA VAL A 72 14.72 14.63 9.55
C VAL A 72 15.75 13.56 9.15
N THR A 73 16.93 13.61 9.75
CA THR A 73 17.75 12.41 10.00
C THR A 73 18.62 12.66 11.22
N HIS A 74 18.19 12.08 12.33
CA HIS A 74 18.89 11.79 13.59
C HIS A 74 19.98 12.79 13.98
N ARG A 75 19.70 14.10 13.87
CA ARG A 75 20.73 15.14 13.94
C ARG A 75 21.26 15.26 15.36
N SER A 76 20.38 15.21 16.35
CA SER A 76 20.75 15.35 17.75
C SER A 76 21.49 14.10 18.25
N THR A 77 21.05 12.92 17.83
CA THR A 77 21.74 11.64 18.04
C THR A 77 23.11 11.63 17.37
N ALA A 78 23.20 12.07 16.11
CA ALA A 78 24.46 12.15 15.37
C ALA A 78 25.44 13.14 16.02
N PHE A 79 24.94 14.28 16.50
CA PHE A 79 25.76 15.25 17.24
C PHE A 79 26.35 14.62 18.50
N ARG A 80 25.52 13.98 19.34
CA ARG A 80 25.98 13.33 20.58
C ARG A 80 26.93 12.17 20.34
N LEU A 81 26.75 11.44 19.23
CA LEU A 81 27.72 10.45 18.78
C LEU A 81 29.05 11.09 18.42
N ALA A 82 29.03 12.18 17.64
CA ALA A 82 30.23 12.88 17.20
C ALA A 82 31.05 13.47 18.36
N VAL A 83 30.39 13.95 19.42
CA VAL A 83 31.07 14.49 20.62
C VAL A 83 31.40 13.43 21.68
N GLY A 84 31.07 12.16 21.45
CA GLY A 84 31.38 11.05 22.36
C GLY A 84 30.46 10.95 23.58
N GLU A 85 29.28 11.58 23.55
CA GLU A 85 28.31 11.62 24.65
C GLU A 85 27.16 10.62 24.51
N ALA A 86 27.08 9.88 23.39
CA ALA A 86 26.00 8.93 23.13
C ALA A 86 25.82 7.89 24.24
N ALA A 87 26.91 7.31 24.74
CA ALA A 87 26.86 6.31 25.81
C ALA A 87 26.32 6.88 27.13
N ALA A 88 26.67 8.13 27.47
CA ALA A 88 26.19 8.80 28.68
C ALA A 88 24.68 9.08 28.64
N HIS A 89 24.12 9.24 27.43
CA HIS A 89 22.69 9.48 27.20
C HIS A 89 21.91 8.21 26.85
N GLY A 90 22.55 7.03 26.85
CA GLY A 90 21.89 5.76 26.49
C GLY A 90 21.49 5.65 25.01
N LEU A 91 22.13 6.41 24.12
CA LEU A 91 21.82 6.47 22.69
C LEU A 91 22.52 5.36 21.89
N PRO A 92 22.02 4.99 20.70
CA PRO A 92 22.65 4.03 19.80
C PRO A 92 24.11 4.37 19.53
N SER A 93 24.95 3.34 19.35
CA SER A 93 26.37 3.49 19.04
C SER A 93 26.65 3.75 17.55
N SER A 94 25.65 3.57 16.70
CA SER A 94 25.71 3.80 15.26
C SER A 94 24.44 4.47 14.72
N LEU A 95 24.52 5.02 13.50
CA LEU A 95 23.45 5.80 12.86
C LEU A 95 22.68 5.04 11.77
N ASP A 96 22.97 3.76 11.56
CA ASP A 96 22.17 2.92 10.67
C ASP A 96 20.72 2.80 11.20
N PRO A 97 19.72 2.68 10.31
CA PRO A 97 18.32 2.79 10.68
C PRO A 97 17.82 1.71 11.64
N ASP A 98 18.49 0.55 11.73
CA ASP A 98 18.13 -0.51 12.67
C ASP A 98 18.94 -0.48 13.98
N ALA A 99 19.88 0.46 14.16
CA ALA A 99 20.67 0.59 15.38
C ALA A 99 19.81 0.71 16.66
N PRO A 100 18.76 1.56 16.72
CA PRO A 100 17.91 1.65 17.92
C PRO A 100 17.23 0.33 18.27
N ALA A 101 16.77 -0.41 17.27
CA ALA A 101 16.11 -1.69 17.47
C ALA A 101 17.11 -2.80 17.86
N ARG A 102 18.24 -2.88 17.16
CA ARG A 102 19.30 -3.88 17.37
C ARG A 102 19.95 -3.73 18.75
N GLU A 103 20.17 -2.50 19.20
CA GLU A 103 20.82 -2.21 20.48
C GLU A 103 19.84 -2.09 21.65
N GLY A 104 18.52 -2.10 21.39
CA GLY A 104 17.51 -1.86 22.42
C GLY A 104 17.60 -0.45 23.01
N ARG A 105 18.05 0.52 22.22
CA ARG A 105 18.23 1.92 22.63
C ARG A 105 17.18 2.83 21.99
N ARG A 106 17.14 4.09 22.44
CA ARG A 106 16.24 5.13 21.92
C ARG A 106 17.07 6.24 21.29
N LEU A 107 16.52 6.91 20.29
CA LEU A 107 17.14 8.11 19.73
C LEU A 107 17.07 9.25 20.74
N ASP A 108 17.75 10.35 20.43
CA ASP A 108 17.53 11.60 21.15
C ASP A 108 16.03 11.97 21.09
N VAL A 109 15.52 12.61 22.15
CA VAL A 109 14.11 12.98 22.26
C VAL A 109 13.65 13.88 21.11
N GLU A 110 14.51 14.81 20.67
CA GLU A 110 14.20 15.70 19.53
C GLU A 110 14.06 14.88 18.24
N ASP A 111 14.94 13.90 18.04
CA ASP A 111 14.90 13.03 16.86
C ASP A 111 13.68 12.09 16.88
N GLU A 112 13.26 11.60 18.05
CA GLU A 112 12.06 10.76 18.18
C GLU A 112 10.77 11.56 17.90
N GLU A 113 10.71 12.83 18.30
CA GLU A 113 9.58 13.72 18.01
C GLU A 113 9.50 14.03 16.51
N GLU A 114 10.63 14.34 15.88
CA GLU A 114 10.73 14.52 14.42
C GLU A 114 10.36 13.24 13.66
N GLU A 115 10.83 12.09 14.11
CA GLU A 115 10.54 10.79 13.52
C GLU A 115 9.05 10.43 13.66
N ALA A 116 8.42 10.75 14.79
CA ALA A 116 6.99 10.56 14.99
C ALA A 116 6.14 11.44 14.04
N ALA A 117 6.52 12.70 13.88
CA ALA A 117 5.86 13.60 12.93
C ALA A 117 6.03 13.11 11.48
N LEU A 118 7.23 12.65 11.11
CA LEU A 118 7.50 12.06 9.79
C LEU A 118 6.65 10.81 9.55
N LEU A 119 6.68 9.85 10.45
CA LEU A 119 5.97 8.57 10.27
C LEU A 119 4.45 8.74 10.30
N ARG A 120 3.93 9.70 11.05
CA ARG A 120 2.50 10.08 10.97
C ARG A 120 2.13 10.56 9.57
N THR A 121 2.93 11.44 8.99
CA THR A 121 2.70 11.93 7.62
C THR A 121 2.87 10.83 6.58
N VAL A 122 3.87 9.96 6.73
CA VAL A 122 4.07 8.78 5.85
C VAL A 122 2.87 7.84 5.93
N TRP A 123 2.37 7.56 7.14
CA TRP A 123 1.15 6.78 7.35
C TRP A 123 -0.03 7.37 6.58
N LEU A 124 -0.31 8.68 6.74
CA LEU A 124 -1.40 9.35 6.04
C LEU A 124 -1.24 9.33 4.52
N MET A 125 0.00 9.48 4.02
CA MET A 125 0.27 9.35 2.59
C MET A 125 0.02 7.92 2.09
N VAL A 126 0.44 6.89 2.82
CA VAL A 126 0.14 5.49 2.49
C VAL A 126 -1.36 5.22 2.52
N ARG A 127 -2.06 5.76 3.52
CA ARG A 127 -3.52 5.69 3.64
C ARG A 127 -4.26 6.34 2.47
N CYS A 128 -3.72 7.43 1.93
CA CYS A 128 -4.26 8.12 0.76
C CYS A 128 -3.78 7.52 -0.58
N GLY A 129 -3.09 6.38 -0.61
CA GLY A 129 -2.53 5.81 -1.84
C GLY A 129 -1.34 6.61 -2.42
N ARG A 130 -0.84 7.63 -1.73
CA ARG A 130 0.22 8.57 -2.15
C ARG A 130 1.62 8.07 -1.80
N VAL A 131 1.90 6.79 -2.07
CA VAL A 131 3.18 6.15 -1.68
C VAL A 131 4.39 6.79 -2.36
N ALA A 132 4.26 7.20 -3.63
CA ALA A 132 5.33 7.89 -4.36
C ALA A 132 5.72 9.23 -3.70
N GLU A 133 4.73 9.97 -3.19
CA GLU A 133 4.98 11.21 -2.45
C GLU A 133 5.62 10.93 -1.08
N ALA A 134 5.21 9.84 -0.41
CA ALA A 134 5.84 9.40 0.83
C ALA A 134 7.34 9.05 0.63
N GLN A 135 7.68 8.40 -0.49
CA GLN A 135 9.08 8.16 -0.85
C GLN A 135 9.84 9.48 -0.99
N GLN A 136 9.26 10.44 -1.71
CA GLN A 136 9.90 11.73 -1.94
C GLN A 136 10.09 12.52 -0.64
N LEU A 137 9.09 12.52 0.23
CA LEU A 137 9.17 13.10 1.56
C LEU A 137 10.32 12.47 2.36
N CYS A 138 10.42 11.13 2.38
CA CYS A 138 11.50 10.44 3.08
C CYS A 138 12.88 10.84 2.53
N ARG A 139 13.04 11.00 1.21
CA ARG A 139 14.30 11.49 0.61
C ARG A 139 14.61 12.92 1.05
N GLN A 140 13.62 13.82 1.04
CA GLN A 140 13.79 15.21 1.46
C GLN A 140 14.11 15.35 2.95
N CYS A 141 13.59 14.45 3.77
CA CYS A 141 13.95 14.34 5.18
C CYS A 141 15.41 13.90 5.39
N GLY A 142 16.00 13.14 4.46
CA GLY A 142 17.33 12.54 4.61
C GLY A 142 17.30 11.04 4.88
N GLN A 143 16.15 10.39 4.70
CA GLN A 143 15.93 8.97 4.93
C GLN A 143 15.77 8.16 3.64
N PRO A 144 16.81 8.03 2.80
CA PRO A 144 16.74 7.29 1.56
C PRO A 144 16.47 5.80 1.78
N TRP A 145 16.84 5.23 2.94
CA TRP A 145 16.52 3.84 3.28
C TRP A 145 15.00 3.63 3.37
N ARG A 146 14.26 4.55 4.01
CA ARG A 146 12.81 4.47 4.13
C ARG A 146 12.15 4.73 2.79
N ALA A 147 12.69 5.65 1.98
CA ALA A 147 12.22 5.81 0.60
C ALA A 147 12.37 4.51 -0.21
N ALA A 148 13.48 3.80 -0.07
CA ALA A 148 13.71 2.53 -0.74
C ALA A 148 12.75 1.43 -0.29
N THR A 149 12.48 1.30 1.02
CA THR A 149 11.52 0.31 1.52
C THR A 149 10.09 0.61 1.07
N LEU A 150 9.67 1.88 1.02
CA LEU A 150 8.38 2.29 0.47
C LEU A 150 8.26 2.00 -1.04
N GLY A 151 9.35 2.16 -1.79
CA GLY A 151 9.40 1.91 -3.24
C GLY A 151 9.40 0.43 -3.65
N GLY A 152 9.74 -0.48 -2.73
CA GLY A 152 9.74 -1.92 -3.03
C GLY A 152 8.37 -2.52 -3.40
N GLY A 153 7.29 -1.75 -3.24
CA GLY A 153 5.94 -2.12 -3.67
C GLY A 153 5.62 -1.82 -5.13
N GLU A 154 6.51 -1.16 -5.86
CA GLU A 154 6.31 -0.78 -7.26
C GLU A 154 6.15 -2.02 -8.17
N PRO A 155 5.14 -2.02 -9.07
CA PRO A 155 4.90 -3.14 -9.97
C PRO A 155 6.10 -3.41 -10.88
N TRP A 156 6.41 -4.68 -11.11
CA TRP A 156 7.44 -5.07 -12.07
C TRP A 156 6.93 -4.87 -13.50
N ARG A 157 7.51 -3.94 -14.25
CA ARG A 157 7.03 -3.55 -15.58
C ARG A 157 8.15 -3.10 -16.50
N TYR A 158 7.90 -3.13 -17.80
CA TYR A 158 8.82 -2.56 -18.78
C TYR A 158 8.56 -1.05 -18.94
N ASP A 159 9.59 -0.24 -18.71
CA ASP A 159 9.53 1.20 -18.92
C ASP A 159 10.38 1.59 -20.14
N SER A 160 9.68 1.94 -21.22
CA SER A 160 10.32 2.36 -22.47
C SER A 160 11.15 3.64 -22.32
N ALA A 161 10.78 4.55 -21.41
CA ALA A 161 11.54 5.78 -21.16
C ALA A 161 12.83 5.49 -20.39
N ALA A 162 12.80 4.51 -19.48
CA ALA A 162 13.99 4.01 -18.79
C ALA A 162 14.83 3.03 -19.66
N GLY A 163 14.29 2.59 -20.80
CA GLY A 163 14.94 1.63 -21.70
C GLY A 163 15.08 0.23 -21.10
N GLY A 164 14.25 -0.15 -20.13
CA GLY A 164 14.43 -1.39 -19.38
C GLY A 164 13.29 -1.72 -18.41
N TRP A 165 13.47 -2.81 -17.68
CA TRP A 165 12.52 -3.23 -16.64
C TRP A 165 12.77 -2.45 -15.34
N VAL A 166 11.68 -2.06 -14.68
CA VAL A 166 11.68 -1.29 -13.43
C VAL A 166 10.70 -1.89 -12.42
N GLY A 167 10.80 -1.46 -11.16
CA GLY A 167 10.00 -1.98 -10.05
C GLY A 167 10.64 -3.17 -9.37
N ASN A 168 9.84 -3.91 -8.60
CA ASN A 168 10.32 -5.05 -7.83
C ASN A 168 9.76 -6.38 -8.38
N PRO A 169 10.58 -7.31 -8.89
CA PRO A 169 10.08 -8.61 -9.35
C PRO A 169 9.62 -9.53 -8.20
N ASP A 170 10.09 -9.28 -6.97
CA ASP A 170 9.83 -10.11 -5.78
C ASP A 170 8.98 -9.37 -4.73
N ARG A 171 7.85 -8.78 -5.17
CA ARG A 171 6.88 -8.10 -4.28
C ARG A 171 6.36 -8.99 -3.14
N PRO A 172 6.15 -10.32 -3.29
CA PRO A 172 5.77 -11.16 -2.17
C PRO A 172 6.82 -11.17 -1.04
N LEU A 173 8.11 -11.20 -1.38
CA LEU A 173 9.18 -11.10 -0.38
C LEU A 173 9.19 -9.73 0.28
N TRP A 174 9.04 -8.67 -0.50
CA TRP A 174 8.91 -7.30 0.02
C TRP A 174 7.73 -7.14 0.99
N ARG A 175 6.54 -7.66 0.65
CA ARG A 175 5.37 -7.66 1.54
C ARG A 175 5.66 -8.36 2.87
N SER A 176 6.35 -9.50 2.82
CA SER A 176 6.78 -10.22 4.03
C SER A 176 7.76 -9.39 4.87
N ALA A 177 8.70 -8.70 4.23
CA ALA A 177 9.63 -7.79 4.91
C ALA A 177 8.90 -6.59 5.55
N CYS A 178 7.93 -5.97 4.88
CA CYS A 178 7.06 -4.95 5.47
C CYS A 178 6.34 -5.48 6.71
N GLY A 179 5.78 -6.70 6.64
CA GLY A 179 5.12 -7.32 7.79
C GLY A 179 6.08 -7.57 8.97
N ALA A 180 7.34 -7.90 8.70
CA ALA A 180 8.37 -8.01 9.73
C ALA A 180 8.72 -6.66 10.38
N ILE A 181 8.80 -5.58 9.58
CA ILE A 181 9.01 -4.23 10.09
C ILE A 181 7.84 -3.82 10.98
N ALA A 182 6.60 -4.04 10.53
CA ALA A 182 5.41 -3.71 11.29
C ALA A 182 5.37 -4.42 12.66
N ARG A 183 5.65 -5.74 12.68
CA ARG A 183 5.72 -6.52 13.93
C ARG A 183 6.82 -6.04 14.86
N ARG A 184 7.97 -5.62 14.32
CA ARG A 184 9.06 -5.06 15.13
C ARG A 184 8.66 -3.74 15.77
N ALA A 185 8.01 -2.84 15.02
CA ALA A 185 7.52 -1.57 15.55
C ALA A 185 6.51 -1.79 16.71
N LEU A 186 5.62 -2.78 16.57
CA LEU A 186 4.69 -3.16 17.65
C LEU A 186 5.36 -3.65 18.94
N GLN A 187 6.60 -4.15 18.86
CA GLN A 187 7.35 -4.59 20.05
C GLN A 187 7.98 -3.42 20.83
N ARG A 188 7.89 -2.19 20.31
CA ARG A 188 8.47 -0.97 20.90
C ARG A 188 7.40 0.12 21.11
N PRO A 189 6.31 -0.15 21.86
CA PRO A 189 5.21 0.82 22.03
C PRO A 189 5.63 2.12 22.74
N GLU A 190 6.78 2.14 23.41
CA GLU A 190 7.35 3.31 24.08
C GLU A 190 8.06 4.28 23.12
N VAL A 191 8.28 3.89 21.87
CA VAL A 191 8.83 4.78 20.84
C VAL A 191 7.67 5.53 20.17
N PRO A 192 7.62 6.88 20.20
CA PRO A 192 6.47 7.67 19.73
C PRO A 192 6.04 7.38 18.28
N ALA A 193 7.00 7.04 17.43
CA ALA A 193 6.75 6.78 16.02
C ALA A 193 6.22 5.36 15.72
N SER A 194 6.31 4.42 16.67
CA SER A 194 6.04 2.99 16.46
C SER A 194 4.63 2.69 15.94
N ALA A 195 3.61 3.38 16.46
CA ALA A 195 2.23 3.12 16.03
C ALA A 195 2.03 3.43 14.53
N HIS A 196 2.55 4.57 14.08
CA HIS A 196 2.45 4.99 12.68
C HIS A 196 3.38 4.19 11.76
N GLU A 197 4.57 3.81 12.23
CA GLU A 197 5.45 2.90 11.48
C GLU A 197 4.78 1.53 11.30
N ALA A 198 4.25 0.97 12.37
CA ALA A 198 3.56 -0.32 12.34
C ALA A 198 2.38 -0.28 11.35
N ALA A 199 1.56 0.76 11.41
CA ALA A 199 0.43 0.92 10.52
C ALA A 199 0.84 1.10 9.05
N ALA A 200 1.82 1.97 8.76
CA ALA A 200 2.30 2.20 7.40
C ALA A 200 2.82 0.91 6.76
N TYR A 201 3.68 0.17 7.46
CA TYR A 201 4.23 -1.08 6.93
C TYR A 201 3.24 -2.25 6.95
N ALA A 202 2.31 -2.31 7.91
CA ALA A 202 1.23 -3.31 7.89
C ALA A 202 0.33 -3.12 6.66
N SER A 203 -0.01 -1.87 6.33
CA SER A 203 -0.78 -1.53 5.14
C SER A 203 -0.05 -1.85 3.84
N LEU A 204 1.28 -1.72 3.80
CA LEU A 204 2.10 -2.12 2.64
C LEU A 204 2.26 -3.64 2.52
N ALA A 205 2.38 -4.34 3.64
CA ALA A 205 2.39 -5.80 3.69
C ALA A 205 1.09 -6.40 3.12
N SER A 206 -0.03 -5.68 3.26
CA SER A 206 -1.34 -6.08 2.73
C SER A 206 -1.79 -7.45 3.30
N ASP A 207 -1.52 -7.67 4.59
CA ASP A 207 -1.82 -8.89 5.34
C ASP A 207 -2.91 -8.61 6.39
N ALA A 208 -4.05 -9.30 6.28
CA ALA A 208 -5.19 -9.12 7.18
C ALA A 208 -4.86 -9.48 8.65
N SER A 209 -3.85 -10.31 8.91
CA SER A 209 -3.40 -10.62 10.27
C SER A 209 -2.78 -9.43 11.00
N LEU A 210 -2.31 -8.42 10.25
CA LEU A 210 -1.71 -7.19 10.78
C LEU A 210 -2.72 -6.06 10.98
N LEU A 211 -4.03 -6.33 10.83
CA LEU A 211 -5.07 -5.32 11.01
C LEU A 211 -5.00 -4.61 12.37
N HIS A 212 -4.61 -5.33 13.43
CA HIS A 212 -4.42 -4.78 14.78
C HIS A 212 -3.31 -3.71 14.87
N ALA A 213 -2.39 -3.65 13.90
CA ALA A 213 -1.37 -2.61 13.81
C ALA A 213 -1.92 -1.31 13.21
N VAL A 214 -2.99 -1.41 12.41
CA VAL A 214 -3.55 -0.31 11.61
C VAL A 214 -4.70 0.38 12.33
N LEU A 215 -5.63 -0.40 12.90
CA LEU A 215 -6.82 0.14 13.56
C LEU A 215 -6.53 1.22 14.63
N PRO A 216 -5.49 1.11 15.48
CA PRO A 216 -5.23 2.11 16.51
C PRO A 216 -4.89 3.52 16.01
N VAL A 217 -4.52 3.68 14.73
CA VAL A 217 -4.17 4.99 14.13
C VAL A 217 -5.19 5.45 13.08
N CYS A 218 -6.29 4.72 12.91
CA CYS A 218 -7.40 5.13 12.05
C CYS A 218 -8.09 6.38 12.62
N GLY A 219 -8.33 7.38 11.78
CA GLY A 219 -8.98 8.64 12.17
C GLY A 219 -10.50 8.64 12.00
N GLY A 220 -11.08 7.53 11.57
CA GLY A 220 -12.51 7.39 11.27
C GLY A 220 -12.86 6.01 10.70
N TRP A 221 -14.16 5.78 10.50
CA TRP A 221 -14.66 4.52 9.95
C TRP A 221 -14.17 4.28 8.51
N GLU A 222 -13.92 5.34 7.74
CA GLU A 222 -13.40 5.27 6.38
C GLU A 222 -12.02 4.62 6.34
N ASP A 223 -11.19 4.92 7.34
CA ASP A 223 -9.86 4.34 7.49
C ASP A 223 -9.94 2.87 7.91
N GLU A 224 -10.88 2.53 8.79
CA GLU A 224 -11.12 1.14 9.18
C GLU A 224 -11.63 0.27 8.04
N VAL A 225 -12.57 0.79 7.25
CA VAL A 225 -13.06 0.16 6.02
C VAL A 225 -11.89 -0.10 5.08
N TRP A 226 -11.12 0.94 4.77
CA TRP A 226 -9.95 0.81 3.90
C TRP A 226 -8.96 -0.25 4.43
N ALA A 227 -8.67 -0.24 5.73
CA ALA A 227 -7.73 -1.15 6.35
C ALA A 227 -8.16 -2.62 6.26
N ARG A 228 -9.48 -2.89 6.29
CA ARG A 228 -10.05 -4.25 6.16
C ARG A 228 -10.19 -4.68 4.69
N LEU A 229 -10.55 -3.75 3.81
CA LEU A 229 -10.76 -4.04 2.40
C LEU A 229 -9.45 -4.29 1.68
N LYS A 230 -8.46 -3.40 1.84
CA LYS A 230 -7.19 -3.43 1.10
C LYS A 230 -6.49 -4.81 1.11
N PRO A 231 -6.24 -5.48 2.26
CA PRO A 231 -5.58 -6.78 2.27
C PRO A 231 -6.41 -7.88 1.61
N THR A 232 -7.73 -7.84 1.80
CA THR A 232 -8.63 -8.80 1.18
C THR A 232 -8.60 -8.65 -0.34
N VAL A 233 -8.67 -7.40 -0.82
CA VAL A 233 -8.63 -7.09 -2.25
C VAL A 233 -7.29 -7.48 -2.86
N GLY A 234 -6.19 -7.10 -2.21
CA GLY A 234 -4.85 -7.45 -2.65
C GLY A 234 -4.63 -8.97 -2.79
N LYS A 235 -5.17 -9.78 -1.86
CA LYS A 235 -5.09 -11.24 -1.94
C LYS A 235 -5.82 -11.79 -3.16
N HIS A 236 -7.02 -11.29 -3.43
CA HIS A 236 -7.82 -11.72 -4.57
C HIS A 236 -7.13 -11.37 -5.91
N ILE A 237 -6.65 -10.13 -6.04
CA ILE A 237 -5.93 -9.68 -7.24
C ILE A 237 -4.68 -10.54 -7.49
N ALA A 238 -3.88 -10.79 -6.45
CA ALA A 238 -2.68 -11.62 -6.57
C ALA A 238 -2.99 -13.07 -6.98
N GLU A 239 -4.12 -13.63 -6.51
CA GLU A 239 -4.58 -14.96 -6.92
C GLU A 239 -5.00 -14.99 -8.39
N GLN A 240 -5.77 -14.02 -8.88
CA GLN A 240 -6.15 -13.96 -10.29
C GLN A 240 -4.93 -13.76 -11.20
N GLN A 241 -4.00 -12.87 -10.82
CA GLN A 241 -2.75 -12.65 -11.55
C GLN A 241 -1.89 -13.93 -11.66
N ARG A 242 -1.79 -14.69 -10.56
CA ARG A 242 -1.09 -15.99 -10.57
C ARG A 242 -1.75 -16.96 -11.55
N ARG A 243 -3.08 -17.03 -11.57
CA ARG A 243 -3.82 -17.94 -12.44
C ARG A 243 -3.66 -17.57 -13.92
N LEU A 244 -3.70 -16.27 -14.24
CA LEU A 244 -3.35 -15.78 -15.58
C LEU A 244 -1.92 -16.18 -15.98
N SER A 245 -0.96 -16.01 -15.06
CA SER A 245 0.45 -16.37 -15.29
C SER A 245 0.63 -17.88 -15.54
N ASP A 246 -0.16 -18.71 -14.86
CA ASP A 246 -0.15 -20.17 -14.99
C ASP A 246 -0.98 -20.67 -16.20
N GLY A 247 -1.62 -19.77 -16.96
CA GLY A 247 -2.49 -20.11 -18.09
C GLY A 247 -3.80 -20.78 -17.67
N GLN A 248 -4.21 -20.61 -16.41
CA GLN A 248 -5.49 -21.10 -15.89
C GLN A 248 -6.62 -20.08 -16.16
N PRO A 249 -7.86 -20.53 -16.38
CA PRO A 249 -9.00 -19.61 -16.57
C PRO A 249 -9.25 -18.81 -15.29
N LEU A 250 -9.74 -17.57 -15.37
CA LEU A 250 -10.13 -16.78 -14.18
C LEU A 250 -11.22 -17.50 -13.36
N ARG A 251 -11.29 -17.19 -12.07
CA ARG A 251 -12.25 -17.83 -11.13
C ARG A 251 -13.20 -16.74 -10.75
N HIS A 252 -14.41 -16.88 -11.27
CA HIS A 252 -15.54 -16.03 -10.91
C HIS A 252 -16.21 -16.52 -9.61
N GLU A 253 -15.92 -17.75 -9.16
CA GLU A 253 -16.46 -18.33 -7.94
C GLU A 253 -16.06 -17.51 -6.69
N HIS A 254 -17.06 -16.89 -6.07
CA HIS A 254 -17.00 -16.15 -4.81
C HIS A 254 -15.75 -15.29 -4.68
N ALA A 255 -15.52 -14.46 -5.71
CA ALA A 255 -14.75 -13.24 -5.62
C ALA A 255 -14.99 -12.59 -4.27
N LEU A 256 -13.95 -12.12 -3.55
CA LEU A 256 -14.01 -11.24 -2.37
C LEU A 256 -15.46 -11.08 -1.94
N PRO A 257 -16.05 -11.91 -1.04
CA PRO A 257 -17.50 -12.05 -1.03
C PRO A 257 -18.04 -10.63 -1.07
N LEU A 258 -18.69 -10.22 -2.17
CA LEU A 258 -19.00 -8.80 -2.32
C LEU A 258 -19.85 -8.42 -1.11
N GLN A 259 -20.66 -9.39 -0.68
CA GLN A 259 -21.26 -9.55 0.62
C GLN A 259 -20.34 -9.32 1.83
N ARG A 260 -19.11 -9.84 1.89
CA ARG A 260 -18.10 -9.52 2.92
C ARG A 260 -17.59 -8.09 2.82
N VAL A 261 -17.40 -7.56 1.61
CA VAL A 261 -17.03 -6.14 1.41
C VAL A 261 -18.17 -5.23 1.88
N LEU A 262 -19.40 -5.57 1.52
CA LEU A 262 -20.63 -4.92 1.94
C LEU A 262 -20.86 -5.07 3.45
N GLU A 263 -20.69 -6.25 4.04
CA GLU A 263 -20.73 -6.48 5.50
C GLU A 263 -19.69 -5.64 6.24
N LEU A 264 -18.50 -5.47 5.66
CA LEU A 264 -17.45 -4.63 6.23
C LEU A 264 -17.81 -3.14 6.14
N LEU A 265 -18.48 -2.72 5.07
CA LEU A 265 -19.01 -1.38 4.90
C LEU A 265 -20.19 -1.12 5.84
N ASP A 266 -21.13 -2.06 5.95
CA ASP A 266 -22.30 -2.01 6.82
C ASP A 266 -21.88 -2.00 8.30
N ALA A 267 -20.97 -2.89 8.71
CA ALA A 267 -20.46 -2.92 10.08
C ALA A 267 -19.69 -1.64 10.45
N ALA A 268 -18.99 -1.05 9.48
CA ALA A 268 -18.31 0.23 9.69
C ALA A 268 -19.28 1.41 9.71
N ALA A 269 -20.35 1.37 8.91
CA ALA A 269 -21.42 2.37 8.94
C ALA A 269 -22.22 2.30 10.25
N GLU A 270 -22.48 1.11 10.79
CA GLU A 270 -23.15 0.92 12.08
C GLU A 270 -22.26 1.37 13.26
N GLY A 271 -20.96 1.07 13.21
CA GLY A 271 -19.98 1.55 14.20
C GLY A 271 -19.68 3.04 14.11
N GLY A 272 -19.66 3.58 12.88
CA GLY A 272 -19.47 4.99 12.55
C GLY A 272 -20.67 5.83 12.96
N ALA A 273 -21.90 5.44 12.59
CA ALA A 273 -23.13 6.13 12.97
C ALA A 273 -23.34 6.20 14.50
N ALA A 274 -22.87 5.19 15.25
CA ALA A 274 -22.88 5.22 16.71
C ALA A 274 -21.86 6.20 17.31
N ALA A 275 -20.74 6.45 16.62
CA ALA A 275 -19.71 7.41 17.02
C ALA A 275 -20.00 8.84 16.52
N GLU A 276 -20.58 8.99 15.34
CA GLU A 276 -20.97 10.26 14.67
C GLU A 276 -22.27 10.85 15.24
N ALA A 277 -23.16 10.03 15.81
CA ALA A 277 -24.27 10.54 16.66
C ALA A 277 -23.78 11.40 17.85
N ALA A 278 -22.47 11.42 18.13
CA ALA A 278 -21.84 12.32 19.10
C ALA A 278 -21.25 13.61 18.48
N THR A 279 -21.06 13.73 17.16
CA THR A 279 -20.39 14.88 16.52
C THR A 279 -20.84 15.17 15.08
N GLU A 280 -21.87 16.03 14.95
CA GLU A 280 -22.26 16.90 13.81
C GLU A 280 -22.44 16.36 12.37
N ALA A 281 -23.69 16.51 11.92
CA ALA A 281 -24.23 16.18 10.60
C ALA A 281 -24.11 17.36 9.62
N GLU A 282 -23.44 17.15 8.48
CA GLU A 282 -23.77 17.75 7.16
C GLU A 282 -22.82 17.23 6.06
N GLU A 283 -21.61 16.77 6.37
CA GLU A 283 -20.67 16.18 5.38
C GLU A 283 -20.94 14.67 5.11
N GLU A 284 -21.50 13.95 6.08
CA GLU A 284 -21.70 12.49 6.06
C GLU A 284 -22.72 12.02 5.01
N GLU A 285 -23.79 12.79 4.75
CA GLU A 285 -24.86 12.40 3.83
C GLU A 285 -24.32 12.21 2.40
N THR A 286 -23.26 12.94 2.03
CA THR A 286 -22.63 12.84 0.71
C THR A 286 -21.72 11.61 0.57
N VAL A 287 -21.07 11.17 1.66
CA VAL A 287 -20.14 10.04 1.65
C VAL A 287 -20.90 8.72 1.75
N VAL A 288 -21.91 8.67 2.64
CA VAL A 288 -22.82 7.52 2.77
C VAL A 288 -23.63 7.34 1.49
N ALA A 289 -24.17 8.42 0.89
CA ALA A 289 -24.85 8.32 -0.41
C ALA A 289 -23.93 7.78 -1.52
N LYS A 290 -22.66 8.20 -1.55
CA LYS A 290 -21.67 7.67 -2.53
C LYS A 290 -21.31 6.21 -2.28
N ALA A 291 -21.21 5.78 -1.02
CA ALA A 291 -20.94 4.38 -0.67
C ALA A 291 -22.14 3.48 -1.01
N VAL A 292 -23.36 3.96 -0.77
CA VAL A 292 -24.63 3.27 -1.11
C VAL A 292 -24.84 3.22 -2.63
N ASP A 293 -24.60 4.32 -3.35
CA ASP A 293 -24.64 4.32 -4.82
C ASP A 293 -23.59 3.36 -5.40
N PHE A 294 -22.40 3.30 -4.81
CA PHE A 294 -21.37 2.37 -5.24
C PHE A 294 -21.74 0.90 -4.93
N ALA A 295 -22.32 0.62 -3.76
CA ALA A 295 -22.87 -0.68 -3.42
C ALA A 295 -24.00 -1.10 -4.38
N ALA A 296 -24.84 -0.15 -4.81
CA ALA A 296 -25.88 -0.40 -5.80
C ALA A 296 -25.29 -0.68 -7.21
N VAL A 297 -24.27 0.08 -7.64
CA VAL A 297 -23.54 -0.18 -8.90
C VAL A 297 -22.80 -1.53 -8.86
N ALA A 298 -22.22 -1.88 -7.70
CA ALA A 298 -21.58 -3.16 -7.45
C ALA A 298 -22.57 -4.33 -7.54
N ALA A 299 -23.75 -4.19 -6.94
CA ALA A 299 -24.82 -5.18 -7.00
C ALA A 299 -25.38 -5.34 -8.43
N ALA A 300 -25.51 -4.23 -9.18
CA ALA A 300 -25.94 -4.27 -10.57
C ALA A 300 -24.91 -4.97 -11.49
N ALA A 301 -23.62 -4.66 -11.34
CA ALA A 301 -22.55 -5.32 -12.10
C ALA A 301 -22.47 -6.83 -11.80
N ALA A 302 -22.80 -7.25 -10.57
CA ALA A 302 -22.89 -8.67 -10.20
C ALA A 302 -24.09 -9.37 -10.85
N SER A 303 -25.23 -8.68 -11.01
CA SER A 303 -26.42 -9.23 -11.66
C SER A 303 -26.31 -9.37 -13.18
N GLU A 304 -25.42 -8.60 -13.83
CA GLU A 304 -25.15 -8.69 -15.27
C GLU A 304 -24.10 -9.77 -15.61
N ALA A 305 -23.42 -10.34 -14.60
CA ALA A 305 -22.40 -11.39 -14.75
C ALA A 305 -22.94 -12.81 -14.50
N GLU A 306 -24.20 -12.97 -14.09
CA GLU A 306 -24.99 -14.22 -14.07
C GLU A 306 -25.69 -14.48 -15.41
#